data_AF-A0A950HG72-F1
#
_entry.id   AF-A0A950HG72-F1
#
_cell.length_a   1.000
_cell.length_b   1.000
_cell.length_c   1.000
_cell.angle_alpha   90.00
_cell.angle_beta   90.00
_cell.angle_gamma   90.00
#
_symmetry.space_group_name_H-M   'P 1'
#
loop_
_entity.id
_entity.type
_entity.pdbx_description
1 polymer ?
#
loop_
_entity_poly.entity_id
_entity_poly.type
_entity_poly.pdbx_seq_one_letter_code
_entity_poly.pdbx_strand_id
1 'polypeptide(L)'
;MQSASFDKTKFVLHAGLAFGAFHHFIYAPFRSGEFASGSRGRVRHLAEAGLAAAFTVHELRLAKQNAEANPTLCRVVAAPLENAAASLQRLRNPISSGQASASDLDQVNTSIDQAQHGSAQAGTPVADQVPSTEQLAHPA
;
A
#
# COMPACT_ATOMS: atom_id res chain seq x y z
N MET A 1 21.76 -20.73 -9.74
CA MET A 1 20.91 -20.86 -8.53
C MET A 1 21.07 -19.60 -7.70
N GLN A 2 20.41 -18.52 -8.10
CA GLN A 2 20.37 -17.25 -7.37
C GLN A 2 18.88 -16.91 -7.19
N SER A 3 18.55 -16.02 -6.26
CA SER A 3 17.31 -15.22 -6.24
C SER A 3 16.17 -15.64 -5.30
N ALA A 4 15.83 -16.91 -5.06
CA ALA A 4 14.59 -17.23 -4.30
C ALA A 4 14.49 -16.62 -2.87
N SER A 5 15.60 -16.47 -2.16
CA SER A 5 15.65 -15.78 -0.86
C SER A 5 15.64 -14.25 -0.99
N PHE A 6 16.28 -13.75 -2.04
CA PHE A 6 16.38 -12.32 -2.33
C PHE A 6 15.03 -11.76 -2.81
N ASP A 7 14.26 -12.54 -3.57
CA ASP A 7 12.93 -12.17 -4.06
C ASP A 7 11.91 -12.11 -2.92
N LYS A 8 11.95 -13.05 -1.96
CA LYS A 8 11.16 -12.94 -0.73
C LYS A 8 11.52 -11.70 0.09
N THR A 9 12.81 -11.39 0.19
CA THR A 9 13.27 -10.22 0.94
C THR A 9 12.78 -8.93 0.29
N LYS A 10 12.91 -8.82 -1.04
CA LYS A 10 12.35 -7.68 -1.80
C LYS A 10 10.84 -7.60 -1.70
N PHE A 11 10.14 -8.73 -1.75
CA PHE A 11 8.70 -8.77 -1.53
C PHE A 11 8.34 -8.18 -0.17
N VAL A 12 8.97 -8.65 0.93
CA VAL A 12 8.71 -8.12 2.27
C VAL A 12 9.03 -6.64 2.37
N LEU A 13 10.13 -6.20 1.75
CA LEU A 13 10.52 -4.80 1.72
C LEU A 13 9.46 -3.93 1.03
N HIS A 14 9.13 -4.24 -0.24
CA HIS A 14 8.19 -3.45 -1.02
C HIS A 14 6.76 -3.53 -0.47
N ALA A 15 6.32 -4.73 -0.07
CA ALA A 15 5.00 -4.91 0.53
C ALA A 15 4.90 -4.16 1.87
N GLY A 16 5.92 -4.25 2.73
CA GLY A 16 5.93 -3.55 4.01
C GLY A 16 5.88 -2.03 3.84
N LEU A 17 6.66 -1.48 2.91
CA LEU A 17 6.62 -0.05 2.57
C LEU A 17 5.27 0.37 2.01
N ALA A 18 4.68 -0.42 1.12
CA ALA A 18 3.35 -0.16 0.57
C ALA A 18 2.27 -0.13 1.67
N PHE A 19 2.25 -1.15 2.53
CA PHE A 19 1.24 -1.29 3.58
C PHE A 19 1.37 -0.16 4.61
N GLY A 20 2.59 0.14 5.05
CA GLY A 20 2.85 1.25 5.96
C GLY A 20 2.54 2.62 5.35
N ALA A 21 2.84 2.83 4.06
CA ALA A 21 2.49 4.06 3.35
C ALA A 21 0.96 4.27 3.35
N PHE A 22 0.21 3.23 3.00
CA PHE A 22 -1.24 3.29 2.97
C PHE A 22 -1.84 3.51 4.35
N HIS A 23 -1.48 2.70 5.35
CA HIS A 23 -2.07 2.80 6.68
C HIS A 23 -1.74 4.14 7.35
N HIS A 24 -0.52 4.63 7.21
CA HIS A 24 -0.08 5.85 7.90
C HIS A 24 -0.55 7.14 7.21
N PHE A 25 -0.40 7.25 5.89
CA PHE A 25 -0.65 8.52 5.18
C PHE A 25 -2.02 8.61 4.53
N ILE A 26 -2.75 7.50 4.38
CA ILE A 26 -4.07 7.47 3.75
C ILE A 26 -5.12 7.04 4.77
N TYR A 27 -5.01 5.82 5.30
CA TYR A 27 -6.08 5.21 6.10
C TYR A 27 -6.26 5.88 7.47
N ALA A 28 -5.19 6.04 8.25
CA ALA A 28 -5.24 6.70 9.56
C ALA A 28 -5.75 8.16 9.52
N PRO A 29 -5.23 9.06 8.66
CA PRO A 29 -5.75 10.42 8.55
C PRO A 29 -7.17 10.46 8.01
N PHE A 30 -7.54 9.56 7.10
CA PHE A 30 -8.93 9.42 6.67
C PHE A 30 -9.86 9.09 7.83
N ARG A 31 -9.53 8.06 8.62
CA ARG A 31 -10.30 7.60 9.79
C ARG A 31 -10.38 8.66 10.88
N SER A 32 -9.36 9.51 10.99
CA SER A 32 -9.31 10.62 11.95
C SER A 32 -10.05 11.87 11.48
N GLY A 33 -10.54 11.90 10.23
CA GLY A 33 -11.24 13.05 9.65
C GLY A 33 -10.31 14.18 9.19
N GLU A 34 -9.02 13.92 9.01
CA GLU A 34 -8.02 14.93 8.64
C GLU A 34 -8.21 15.48 7.21
N PHE A 35 -8.95 14.76 6.37
CA PHE A 35 -9.31 15.19 5.02
C PHE A 35 -10.60 16.02 4.96
N ALA A 36 -11.34 16.09 6.07
CA ALA A 36 -12.60 16.83 6.14
C ALA A 36 -12.37 18.34 5.96
N SER A 37 -13.37 19.02 5.38
CA SER A 37 -13.32 20.47 5.20
C SER A 37 -13.22 21.17 6.57
N GLY A 38 -12.25 22.07 6.70
CA GLY A 38 -11.96 22.75 7.97
C GLY A 38 -10.90 22.10 8.85
N SER A 39 -10.39 20.90 8.51
CA SER A 39 -9.23 20.35 9.23
C SER A 39 -7.98 21.21 9.01
N ARG A 40 -7.20 21.39 10.09
CA ARG A 40 -5.93 22.10 10.05
C ARG A 40 -4.93 21.27 9.26
N GLY A 41 -4.41 21.84 8.18
CA GLY A 41 -3.44 21.15 7.32
C GLY A 41 -4.07 20.19 6.31
N ARG A 42 -5.39 20.24 6.08
CA ARG A 42 -6.10 19.43 5.08
C ARG A 42 -5.36 19.33 3.75
N VAL A 43 -4.92 20.45 3.18
CA VAL A 43 -4.22 20.47 1.88
C VAL A 43 -2.92 19.67 1.93
N ARG A 44 -2.16 19.77 3.03
CA ARG A 44 -0.93 19.01 3.25
C ARG A 44 -1.23 17.52 3.36
N HIS A 45 -2.20 17.13 4.18
CA HIS A 45 -2.58 15.73 4.34
C HIS A 45 -3.09 15.13 3.02
N LEU A 46 -3.88 15.87 2.23
CA LEU A 46 -4.32 15.44 0.91
C LEU A 46 -3.18 15.28 -0.09
N ALA A 47 -2.19 16.18 -0.07
CA ALA A 47 -1.00 16.07 -0.89
C ALA A 47 -0.14 14.86 -0.51
N GLU A 48 0.12 14.66 0.79
CA GLU A 48 0.84 13.50 1.34
C GLU A 48 0.10 12.19 0.99
N ALA A 49 -1.22 12.16 1.15
CA ALA A 49 -2.04 11.00 0.79
C ALA A 49 -2.02 10.71 -0.72
N GLY A 50 -2.04 11.74 -1.55
CA GLY A 50 -1.91 11.59 -3.01
C GLY A 50 -0.56 11.04 -3.45
N LEU A 51 0.53 11.51 -2.83
CA LEU A 51 1.88 10.97 -3.03
C LEU A 51 1.98 9.53 -2.52
N ALA A 52 1.48 9.27 -1.31
CA ALA A 52 1.43 7.94 -0.72
C ALA A 52 0.63 6.96 -1.57
N ALA A 53 -0.48 7.39 -2.19
CA ALA A 53 -1.27 6.52 -3.06
C ALA A 53 -0.47 6.12 -4.31
N ALA A 54 0.26 7.06 -4.92
CA ALA A 54 1.11 6.77 -6.07
C ALA A 54 2.28 5.85 -5.69
N PHE A 55 2.96 6.15 -4.57
CA PHE A 55 4.04 5.32 -4.02
C PHE A 55 3.55 3.89 -3.73
N THR A 56 2.43 3.76 -3.04
CA THR A 56 1.83 2.46 -2.69
C THR A 56 1.53 1.64 -3.95
N VAL A 57 0.95 2.24 -4.99
CA VAL A 57 0.69 1.52 -6.26
C VAL A 57 1.98 1.01 -6.91
N HIS A 58 3.06 1.79 -6.87
CA HIS A 58 4.35 1.37 -7.40
C HIS A 58 4.91 0.18 -6.61
N GLU A 59 4.99 0.32 -5.29
CA GLU A 59 5.51 -0.71 -4.39
C GLU A 59 4.69 -2.01 -4.42
N LEU A 60 3.36 -1.94 -4.47
CA LEU A 60 2.50 -3.13 -4.59
C LEU A 60 2.76 -3.91 -5.88
N ARG A 61 3.04 -3.21 -6.99
CA ARG A 61 3.38 -3.87 -8.27
C ARG A 61 4.75 -4.55 -8.20
N LEU A 62 5.74 -3.90 -7.61
CA LEU A 62 7.05 -4.53 -7.37
C LEU A 62 6.91 -5.73 -6.42
N ALA A 63 6.16 -5.60 -5.33
CA ALA A 63 5.87 -6.69 -4.42
C ALA A 63 5.21 -7.88 -5.15
N LYS A 64 4.21 -7.63 -6.00
CA LYS A 64 3.56 -8.67 -6.81
C LYS A 64 4.57 -9.37 -7.73
N GLN A 65 5.40 -8.63 -8.47
CA GLN A 65 6.42 -9.23 -9.35
C GLN A 65 7.41 -10.12 -8.57
N ASN A 66 7.84 -9.67 -7.40
CA ASN A 66 8.71 -10.46 -6.53
C ASN A 66 7.98 -11.68 -5.93
N ALA A 67 6.69 -11.56 -5.63
CA ALA A 67 5.86 -12.68 -5.15
C ALA A 67 5.61 -13.73 -6.25
N GLU A 68 5.48 -13.32 -7.52
CA GLU A 68 5.29 -14.23 -8.67
C GLU A 68 6.49 -15.18 -8.87
N ALA A 69 7.68 -14.78 -8.46
CA ALA A 69 8.87 -15.64 -8.43
C ALA A 69 8.76 -16.79 -7.41
N ASN A 70 7.79 -16.75 -6.49
CA ASN A 70 7.53 -17.80 -5.51
C ASN A 70 6.10 -18.35 -5.67
N PRO A 71 5.90 -19.61 -6.09
CA PRO A 71 4.57 -20.14 -6.37
C PRO A 71 3.67 -20.25 -5.14
N THR A 72 4.22 -20.33 -3.93
CA THR A 72 3.43 -20.34 -2.69
C THR A 72 2.92 -18.94 -2.38
N LEU A 73 3.78 -17.93 -2.45
CA LEU A 73 3.37 -16.53 -2.23
C LEU A 73 2.43 -16.04 -3.32
N CYS A 74 2.78 -16.27 -4.59
CA CYS A 74 1.99 -15.85 -5.75
C CYS A 74 0.50 -16.23 -5.60
N ARG A 75 0.22 -17.48 -5.20
CA ARG A 75 -1.16 -17.98 -5.03
C ARG A 75 -1.96 -17.23 -3.97
N VAL A 76 -1.30 -16.69 -2.93
CA VAL A 76 -1.99 -16.07 -1.79
C VAL A 76 -1.95 -14.55 -1.81
N VAL A 77 -0.92 -13.93 -2.42
CA VAL A 77 -0.76 -12.46 -2.41
C VAL A 77 -0.97 -11.78 -3.76
N ALA A 78 -0.80 -12.46 -4.91
CA ALA A 78 -0.80 -11.75 -6.20
C ALA A 78 -2.14 -11.06 -6.50
N ALA A 79 -3.26 -11.76 -6.26
CA ALA A 79 -4.60 -11.22 -6.44
C ALA A 79 -4.92 -10.05 -5.49
N PRO A 80 -4.74 -10.16 -4.15
CA PRO A 80 -5.04 -9.05 -3.26
C PRO A 80 -4.12 -7.83 -3.50
N LEU A 81 -2.84 -8.03 -3.84
CA LEU A 81 -1.94 -6.93 -4.19
C LEU A 81 -2.37 -6.21 -5.48
N GLU A 82 -2.76 -6.96 -6.51
CA GLU A 82 -3.28 -6.38 -7.77
C GLU A 82 -4.56 -5.59 -7.51
N ASN A 83 -5.49 -6.14 -6.72
CA ASN A 83 -6.73 -5.47 -6.37
C ASN A 83 -6.49 -4.18 -5.59
N ALA A 84 -5.60 -4.21 -4.59
CA ALA A 84 -5.21 -3.02 -3.84
C ALA A 84 -4.60 -1.96 -4.76
N ALA A 85 -3.67 -2.34 -5.63
CA ALA A 85 -3.00 -1.43 -6.56
C ALA A 85 -3.99 -0.82 -7.57
N ALA A 86 -4.89 -1.63 -8.13
CA ALA A 86 -5.89 -1.16 -9.09
C ALA A 86 -6.91 -0.22 -8.44
N SER A 87 -7.36 -0.52 -7.22
CA SER A 87 -8.25 0.36 -6.45
C SER A 87 -7.56 1.67 -6.11
N LEU A 88 -6.34 1.65 -5.56
CA LEU A 88 -5.59 2.87 -5.26
C LEU A 88 -5.30 3.71 -6.49
N GLN A 89 -5.00 3.08 -7.64
CA GLN A 89 -4.78 3.81 -8.88
C GLN A 89 -6.04 4.57 -9.33
N ARG A 90 -7.22 3.97 -9.18
CA ARG A 90 -8.51 4.64 -9.46
C ARG A 90 -8.79 5.74 -8.43
N LEU A 91 -8.45 5.49 -7.17
CA LEU A 91 -8.71 6.39 -6.06
C LEU A 91 -7.67 7.50 -5.92
N ARG A 92 -6.56 7.49 -6.66
CA ARG A 92 -5.49 8.50 -6.53
C ARG A 92 -6.01 9.94 -6.60
N ASN A 93 -6.84 10.25 -7.60
CA ASN A 93 -7.40 11.59 -7.76
C ASN A 93 -8.50 11.90 -6.70
N PRO A 94 -9.43 10.96 -6.41
CA PRO A 94 -10.33 11.11 -5.27
C PRO A 94 -9.62 11.34 -3.93
N ILE A 95 -8.54 10.61 -3.64
CA ILE A 95 -7.76 10.74 -2.40
C ILE A 95 -7.12 12.13 -2.33
N SER A 96 -6.41 12.57 -3.38
CA SER A 96 -5.74 13.88 -3.38
C SER A 96 -6.70 15.08 -3.39
N SER A 97 -7.97 14.86 -3.77
CA SER A 97 -9.02 15.89 -3.73
C SER A 97 -9.94 15.79 -2.50
N GLY A 98 -9.77 14.76 -1.66
CA GLY A 98 -10.61 14.51 -0.49
C GLY A 98 -12.02 14.04 -0.82
N GLN A 99 -12.18 13.39 -1.97
CA GLN A 99 -13.44 12.80 -2.47
C GLN A 99 -13.49 11.27 -2.33
N ALA A 100 -12.41 10.63 -1.87
CA ALA A 100 -12.41 9.20 -1.59
C ALA A 100 -13.40 8.87 -0.46
N SER A 101 -14.24 7.85 -0.65
CA SER A 101 -15.20 7.44 0.37
C SER A 101 -14.57 6.46 1.36
N ALA A 102 -15.24 6.26 2.51
CA ALA A 102 -14.82 5.26 3.50
C ALA A 102 -14.79 3.86 2.91
N SER A 103 -15.86 3.50 2.20
CA SER A 103 -15.98 2.19 1.55
C SER A 103 -14.85 1.92 0.56
N ASP A 104 -14.42 2.93 -0.20
CA ASP A 104 -13.31 2.81 -1.14
C ASP A 104 -12.00 2.46 -0.44
N LEU A 105 -11.69 3.18 0.66
CA LEU A 105 -10.46 2.98 1.42
C LEU A 105 -10.50 1.71 2.28
N ASP A 106 -11.66 1.34 2.82
CA ASP A 106 -11.86 0.08 3.53
C ASP A 106 -11.70 -1.13 2.59
N GLN A 107 -12.09 -1.01 1.31
CA GLN A 107 -11.85 -2.05 0.31
C GLN A 107 -10.36 -2.23 0.00
N VAL A 108 -9.60 -1.12 -0.08
CA VAL A 108 -8.13 -1.18 -0.22
C VAL A 108 -7.52 -1.83 1.02
N ASN A 109 -7.92 -1.40 2.22
CA ASN A 109 -7.44 -1.94 3.49
C ASN A 109 -7.68 -3.45 3.58
N THR A 110 -8.88 -3.90 3.23
CA THR A 110 -9.23 -5.33 3.21
C THR A 110 -8.32 -6.12 2.27
N SER A 111 -7.98 -5.57 1.11
CA SER A 111 -7.08 -6.23 0.15
C SER A 111 -5.65 -6.30 0.70
N ILE A 112 -5.18 -5.24 1.36
CA ILE A 112 -3.88 -5.22 2.04
C ILE A 112 -3.84 -6.24 3.19
N ASP A 113 -4.86 -6.27 4.05
CA ASP A 113 -4.97 -7.24 5.14
C ASP A 113 -4.97 -8.68 4.63
N GLN A 114 -5.68 -8.95 3.53
CA GLN A 114 -5.69 -10.26 2.87
C GLN A 114 -4.29 -10.65 2.37
N ALA A 115 -3.56 -9.71 1.75
CA ALA A 115 -2.19 -9.95 1.32
C ALA A 115 -1.25 -10.19 2.51
N GLN A 116 -1.36 -9.39 3.58
CA GLN A 116 -0.58 -9.57 4.81
C GLN A 116 -0.85 -10.94 5.45
N HIS A 117 -2.12 -11.29 5.65
CA HIS A 117 -2.49 -12.57 6.23
C HIS A 117 -2.04 -13.74 5.35
N GLY A 118 -2.28 -13.67 4.04
CA GLY A 118 -1.83 -14.69 3.09
C GLY A 118 -0.31 -14.87 3.11
N SER A 119 0.45 -13.77 3.15
CA SER A 119 1.91 -13.80 3.23
C SER A 119 2.41 -14.48 4.51
N ALA A 120 1.78 -14.19 5.66
CA ALA A 120 2.12 -14.81 6.95
C ALA A 120 1.82 -16.31 6.95
N GLN A 121 0.67 -16.74 6.40
CA GLN A 121 0.32 -18.17 6.25
C GLN A 121 1.31 -18.90 5.32
N ALA A 122 1.86 -18.20 4.32
CA ALA A 122 2.91 -18.71 3.45
C ALA A 122 4.33 -18.64 4.08
N GLY A 123 4.44 -18.32 5.38
CA GLY A 123 5.69 -18.26 6.13
C GLY A 123 6.56 -17.04 5.81
N THR A 124 5.97 -15.98 5.25
CA THR A 124 6.67 -14.73 4.89
C THR A 124 5.89 -13.54 5.46
N PRO A 125 5.85 -13.39 6.80
CA PRO A 125 5.13 -12.29 7.44
C PRO A 125 5.67 -10.94 6.97
N VAL A 126 4.77 -10.04 6.60
CA VAL A 126 5.09 -8.67 6.20
C VAL A 126 4.56 -7.70 7.24
N ALA A 127 5.48 -7.00 7.90
CA ALA A 127 5.14 -5.92 8.81
C ALA A 127 5.05 -4.59 8.05
N ASP A 128 4.15 -3.73 8.48
CA ASP A 128 4.06 -2.37 8.00
C ASP A 128 5.36 -1.62 8.27
N GLN A 129 5.88 -0.96 7.24
CA GLN A 129 7.03 -0.07 7.33
C GLN A 129 6.59 1.29 6.83
N VAL A 130 6.58 2.29 7.71
CA VAL A 130 6.18 3.64 7.35
C VAL A 130 7.33 4.28 6.57
N PRO A 131 7.16 4.60 5.27
CA PRO A 131 8.17 5.34 4.53
C PRO A 131 8.24 6.79 5.03
N SER A 132 9.42 7.38 4.93
CA SER A 132 9.62 8.80 5.17
C SER A 132 8.93 9.64 4.07
N THR A 133 8.53 10.87 4.39
CA THR A 133 7.88 11.77 3.43
C THR A 133 8.74 12.04 2.18
N GLU A 134 10.06 12.03 2.31
CA GLU A 134 10.99 12.16 1.17
C GLU A 134 10.94 10.92 0.24
N GLN A 135 10.79 9.72 0.82
CA GLN A 135 10.66 8.47 0.05
C GLN A 135 9.33 8.40 -0.71
N LEU A 136 8.27 9.02 -0.18
CA LEU A 136 7.00 9.16 -0.90
C LEU A 136 7.15 10.07 -2.13
N ALA A 137 7.96 11.11 -2.05
CA ALA A 137 8.19 12.04 -3.15
C ALA A 137 9.16 11.47 -4.21
N HIS A 138 10.11 10.64 -3.78
CA HIS A 138 11.10 9.99 -4.63
C HIS A 138 11.15 8.48 -4.30
N PRO A 139 10.25 7.67 -4.87
CA PRO A 139 10.36 6.22 -4.77
C PRO A 139 11.72 5.77 -5.34
N ALA A 140 12.39 4.89 -4.59
CA ALA A 140 13.74 4.41 -4.90
C ALA A 140 13.76 3.39 -6.05
#